data_AF-A0A2H6GP52-F1
#
_entry.id   AF-A0A2H6GP52-F1
#
_cell.length_a   1.000
_cell.length_b   1.000
_cell.length_c   1.000
_cell.angle_alpha   90.00
_cell.angle_beta   90.00
_cell.angle_gamma   90.00
#
_symmetry.space_group_name_H-M   'P 1'
#
loop_
_entity.id
_entity.type
_entity.pdbx_description
1 polymer ?
#
loop_
_entity_poly.entity_id
_entity_poly.type
_entity_poly.pdbx_seq_one_letter_code
_entity_poly.pdbx_strand_id
1 'polypeptide(L)'
;MIKSEEIIPFPFASALLEDVHLDPDMFDRILKGEGEMSLMEYGFCITSASPVDSSRRYVLFFQRKPYSAGNISPMGDLHGTGIREFFIYLAQNPQTRLSFIQTDPVLLKSILVLQERSPETEGAAEHIKIENLVVGLMEGRKDSLVALIQDGRFSLAFVKGGKVIKAYFSDQVVQSSAGMDWIDLFKRIEISQMKGNTIRIRVFENLRTTPAADYLEGKPAYQGGILKHYTRPMPEIIIRDQTRTLKRVSVTSYPFVIGRDPGSDLFLNDPGVSRKHASLGEKDGKLFITDMGSLNGILVNDQFTRRFALQDGDRITLGSHILQIVLPRSPAEDISLFSSASGDATMAMDRNARIKITCPECGTAGAVEASKIYRKKRIRFRCPKCGQKFAPTGI
;
A
#
# COMPACT_ATOMS: atom_id res chain seq x y z
N MET A 1 2.19 23.53 -20.67
CA MET A 1 0.82 22.99 -20.80
C MET A 1 0.85 21.60 -20.23
N ILE A 2 0.39 21.44 -18.98
CA ILE A 2 0.23 20.12 -18.35
C ILE A 2 -0.94 19.46 -19.09
N LYS A 3 -0.71 18.31 -19.73
CA LYS A 3 -1.77 17.59 -20.44
C LYS A 3 -2.83 17.19 -19.42
N SER A 4 -4.10 17.26 -19.81
CA SER A 4 -5.27 16.99 -18.96
C SER A 4 -5.31 15.62 -18.28
N GLU A 5 -4.43 14.69 -18.66
CA GLU A 5 -4.28 13.34 -18.09
C GLU A 5 -3.44 13.29 -16.79
N GLU A 6 -2.66 14.33 -16.48
CA GLU A 6 -1.66 14.34 -15.37
C GLU A 6 -2.19 14.88 -14.03
N ILE A 7 -3.50 15.14 -13.91
CA ILE A 7 -4.00 15.84 -12.72
C ILE A 7 -4.22 14.84 -11.58
N ILE A 8 -3.56 15.09 -10.43
CA ILE A 8 -3.64 14.25 -9.24
C ILE A 8 -4.97 14.56 -8.51
N PRO A 9 -5.81 13.56 -8.23
CA PRO A 9 -7.13 13.78 -7.61
C PRO A 9 -7.02 14.22 -6.15
N PHE A 10 -6.06 13.69 -5.40
CA PHE A 10 -5.83 14.10 -4.01
C PHE A 10 -5.08 15.43 -3.92
N PRO A 11 -5.38 16.25 -2.91
CA PRO A 11 -4.55 17.38 -2.60
C PRO A 11 -3.21 16.90 -2.04
N PHE A 12 -2.20 17.76 -2.07
CA PHE A 12 -0.86 17.44 -1.60
C PHE A 12 -0.26 18.60 -0.83
N ALA A 13 0.49 18.28 0.22
CA ALA A 13 1.13 19.25 1.09
C ALA A 13 2.57 19.59 0.66
N SER A 14 3.21 18.71 -0.14
CA SER A 14 4.58 18.88 -0.63
C SER A 14 4.80 18.14 -1.96
N ALA A 15 5.94 18.41 -2.59
CA ALA A 15 6.32 18.10 -3.96
C ALA A 15 5.97 16.67 -4.44
N LEU A 16 5.65 16.57 -5.74
CA LEU A 16 5.74 15.30 -6.48
C LEU A 16 7.19 14.85 -6.42
N LEU A 17 7.45 13.75 -5.72
CA LEU A 17 8.81 13.25 -5.56
C LEU A 17 9.30 12.64 -6.88
N GLU A 18 8.47 11.85 -7.56
CA GLU A 18 8.87 11.08 -8.73
C GLU A 18 7.61 10.63 -9.51
N ASP A 19 7.62 10.78 -10.85
CA ASP A 19 6.71 10.10 -11.80
C ASP A 19 7.53 9.06 -12.57
N VAL A 20 7.53 7.83 -12.06
CA VAL A 20 8.49 6.79 -12.44
C VAL A 20 7.77 5.48 -12.77
N HIS A 21 8.38 4.68 -13.64
CA HIS A 21 7.92 3.31 -13.92
C HIS A 21 8.17 2.41 -12.70
N LEU A 22 7.45 1.30 -12.60
CA LEU A 22 7.62 0.35 -11.51
C LEU A 22 9.07 -0.20 -11.47
N ASP A 23 9.81 0.15 -10.41
CA ASP A 23 11.04 -0.52 -10.00
C ASP A 23 10.74 -1.39 -8.75
N PRO A 24 11.03 -2.71 -8.79
CA PRO A 24 10.76 -3.62 -7.67
C PRO A 24 11.31 -3.16 -6.31
N ASP A 25 12.47 -2.50 -6.30
CA ASP A 25 13.15 -2.08 -5.07
C ASP A 25 12.70 -0.69 -4.59
N MET A 26 11.92 0.05 -5.37
CA MET A 26 11.51 1.43 -5.05
C MET A 26 10.73 1.53 -3.73
N PHE A 27 9.79 0.60 -3.50
CA PHE A 27 9.05 0.54 -2.25
C PHE A 27 9.94 0.18 -1.07
N ASP A 28 10.95 -0.68 -1.29
CA ASP A 28 11.92 -1.04 -0.26
C ASP A 28 12.84 0.14 0.10
N ARG A 29 13.14 1.02 -0.86
CA ARG A 29 13.87 2.28 -0.60
C ARG A 29 13.08 3.24 0.29
N ILE A 30 11.75 3.30 0.14
CA ILE A 30 10.88 4.07 1.05
C ILE A 30 11.00 3.51 2.48
N LEU A 31 10.88 2.19 2.67
CA LEU A 31 11.01 1.57 4.00
C LEU A 31 12.36 1.87 4.66
N LYS A 32 13.44 1.71 3.90
CA LYS A 32 14.80 1.93 4.39
C LYS A 32 15.13 3.41 4.58
N GLY A 33 14.34 4.29 3.96
CA GLY A 33 14.59 5.73 3.91
C GLY A 33 15.86 6.05 3.14
N GLU A 34 16.00 5.45 1.95
CA GLU A 34 17.18 5.58 1.09
C GLU A 34 16.90 6.51 -0.09
N GLY A 35 17.91 7.28 -0.50
CA GLY A 35 17.83 8.19 -1.65
C GLY A 35 16.80 9.31 -1.47
N GLU A 36 16.18 9.73 -2.58
CA GLU A 36 15.15 10.77 -2.60
C GLU A 36 13.89 10.35 -1.82
N MET A 37 13.62 9.04 -1.73
CA MET A 37 12.51 8.46 -0.98
C MET A 37 12.67 8.54 0.55
N SER A 38 13.85 8.95 1.05
CA SER A 38 14.10 9.15 2.49
C SER A 38 13.15 10.15 3.15
N LEU A 39 12.62 11.10 2.36
CA LEU A 39 11.68 12.12 2.80
C LEU A 39 10.24 11.60 2.96
N MET A 40 9.89 10.45 2.37
CA MET A 40 8.54 9.86 2.44
C MET A 40 8.30 9.16 3.79
N GLU A 41 8.30 9.91 4.89
CA GLU A 41 7.86 9.39 6.18
C GLU A 41 6.34 9.20 6.24
N TYR A 42 5.60 10.19 5.73
CA TYR A 42 4.16 10.17 5.54
C TYR A 42 3.88 10.55 4.09
N GLY A 43 3.04 9.77 3.41
CA GLY A 43 2.86 9.96 1.98
C GLY A 43 1.86 9.00 1.39
N PHE A 44 1.65 9.11 0.09
CA PHE A 44 0.92 8.12 -0.67
C PHE A 44 1.55 7.96 -2.05
N CYS A 45 1.40 6.75 -2.59
CA CYS A 45 1.69 6.45 -3.97
C CYS A 45 0.35 6.28 -4.68
N ILE A 46 0.19 6.87 -5.86
CA ILE A 46 -1.01 6.77 -6.69
C ILE A 46 -0.63 6.36 -8.11
N THR A 47 -1.45 5.51 -8.71
CA THR A 47 -1.27 5.08 -10.09
C THR A 47 -1.78 6.12 -11.08
N SER A 48 -1.25 6.09 -12.29
CA SER A 48 -1.96 6.63 -13.45
C SER A 48 -3.36 5.99 -13.58
N ALA A 49 -4.26 6.66 -14.29
CA ALA A 49 -5.57 6.10 -14.58
C ALA A 49 -5.43 4.79 -15.35
N SER A 50 -6.21 3.79 -14.95
CA SER A 50 -6.33 2.52 -15.65
C SER A 50 -6.92 2.75 -17.05
N PRO A 51 -6.36 2.14 -18.10
CA PRO A 51 -6.91 2.28 -19.46
C PRO A 51 -8.26 1.58 -19.63
N VAL A 52 -8.65 0.69 -18.72
CA VAL A 52 -9.87 -0.14 -18.85
C VAL A 52 -11.08 0.50 -18.17
N ASP A 53 -10.92 1.04 -16.97
CA ASP A 53 -12.03 1.55 -16.15
C ASP A 53 -11.84 3.02 -15.68
N SER A 54 -10.77 3.68 -16.13
CA SER A 54 -10.38 5.04 -15.74
C SER A 54 -10.19 5.24 -14.23
N SER A 55 -10.22 4.17 -13.42
CA SER A 55 -9.99 4.23 -11.98
C SER A 55 -8.50 4.42 -11.67
N ARG A 56 -8.21 5.02 -10.53
CA ARG A 56 -6.84 5.11 -9.99
C ARG A 56 -6.76 4.31 -8.71
N ARG A 57 -5.58 3.75 -8.41
CA ARG A 57 -5.31 3.03 -7.17
C ARG A 57 -4.26 3.77 -6.38
N TYR A 58 -4.34 3.70 -5.07
CA TYR A 58 -3.36 4.32 -4.19
C TYR A 58 -3.03 3.43 -3.01
N VAL A 59 -1.85 3.66 -2.44
CA VAL A 59 -1.42 3.11 -1.17
C VAL A 59 -0.89 4.24 -0.29
N LEU A 60 -1.35 4.28 0.95
CA LEU A 60 -0.94 5.25 1.96
C LEU A 60 0.25 4.70 2.75
N PHE A 61 1.26 5.54 2.95
CA PHE A 61 2.43 5.25 3.77
C PHE A 61 2.35 6.02 5.09
N PHE A 62 2.40 5.29 6.20
CA PHE A 62 2.51 5.86 7.54
C PHE A 62 3.82 5.38 8.17
N GLN A 63 4.69 6.32 8.53
CA GLN A 63 6.05 6.02 9.03
C GLN A 63 6.80 5.06 8.09
N ARG A 64 6.79 5.40 6.79
CA ARG A 64 7.42 4.66 5.68
C ARG A 64 6.81 3.29 5.35
N LYS A 65 5.78 2.85 6.06
CA LYS A 65 5.14 1.53 5.84
C LYS A 65 3.82 1.67 5.09
N PRO A 66 3.51 0.76 4.16
CA PRO A 66 2.16 0.61 3.65
C PRO A 66 1.18 0.45 4.83
N TYR A 67 0.17 1.31 4.89
CA TYR A 67 -0.76 1.41 6.01
C TYR A 67 -2.21 1.11 5.60
N SER A 68 -2.62 1.62 4.45
CA SER A 68 -3.92 1.36 3.83
C SER A 68 -3.81 1.50 2.33
N ALA A 69 -4.76 0.94 1.58
CA ALA A 69 -4.86 1.10 0.14
C ALA A 69 -6.32 1.33 -0.28
N GLY A 70 -6.51 1.86 -1.48
CA GLY A 70 -7.83 2.07 -2.03
C GLY A 70 -7.85 2.40 -3.51
N ASN A 71 -9.06 2.52 -4.02
CA ASN A 71 -9.36 2.91 -5.39
C ASN A 71 -10.10 4.25 -5.39
N ILE A 72 -9.91 5.02 -6.46
CA ILE A 72 -10.58 6.28 -6.73
C ILE A 72 -11.35 6.10 -8.03
N SER A 73 -12.67 6.24 -7.95
CA SER A 73 -13.53 6.24 -9.14
C SER A 73 -13.29 7.52 -9.97
N PRO A 74 -13.65 7.53 -11.27
CA PRO A 74 -13.60 8.74 -12.08
C PRO A 74 -14.41 9.92 -11.50
N MET A 75 -15.41 9.64 -10.67
CA MET A 75 -16.26 10.65 -10.01
C MET A 75 -15.69 11.16 -8.69
N GLY A 76 -14.55 10.62 -8.23
CA GLY A 76 -13.96 10.99 -6.93
C GLY A 76 -14.65 10.32 -5.75
N ASP A 77 -15.12 9.08 -5.91
CA ASP A 77 -15.49 8.25 -4.77
C ASP A 77 -14.32 7.33 -4.40
N LEU A 78 -14.02 7.26 -3.10
CA LEU A 78 -12.97 6.42 -2.55
C LEU A 78 -13.57 5.10 -2.07
N HIS A 79 -12.88 4.01 -2.37
CA HIS A 79 -13.19 2.70 -1.83
C HIS A 79 -11.93 2.07 -1.24
N GLY A 80 -12.01 1.61 0.00
CA GLY A 80 -10.91 0.91 0.65
C GLY A 80 -10.68 -0.47 0.07
N THR A 81 -9.40 -0.83 -0.06
CA THR A 81 -8.95 -2.16 -0.51
C THR A 81 -7.82 -2.67 0.38
N GLY A 82 -7.46 -3.94 0.22
CA GLY A 82 -6.26 -4.49 0.86
C GLY A 82 -4.99 -3.91 0.24
N ILE A 83 -3.94 -3.74 1.06
CA ILE A 83 -2.60 -3.35 0.60
C ILE A 83 -2.10 -4.35 -0.46
N ARG A 84 -2.41 -5.63 -0.27
CA ARG A 84 -2.15 -6.72 -1.20
C ARG A 84 -2.74 -6.49 -2.58
N GLU A 85 -3.99 -6.03 -2.66
CA GLU A 85 -4.65 -5.80 -3.95
C GLU A 85 -3.94 -4.73 -4.77
N PHE A 86 -3.45 -3.67 -4.11
CA PHE A 86 -2.63 -2.65 -4.75
C PHE A 86 -1.36 -3.26 -5.36
N PHE A 87 -0.60 -4.05 -4.60
CA PHE A 87 0.65 -4.64 -5.10
C PHE A 87 0.42 -5.74 -6.16
N ILE A 88 -0.66 -6.51 -6.07
CA ILE A 88 -1.06 -7.45 -7.13
C ILE A 88 -1.35 -6.70 -8.42
N TYR A 89 -2.09 -5.59 -8.35
CA TYR A 89 -2.37 -4.76 -9.51
C TYR A 89 -1.09 -4.27 -10.17
N LEU A 90 -0.12 -3.77 -9.39
CA LEU A 90 1.17 -3.33 -9.94
C LEU A 90 1.95 -4.46 -10.61
N ALA A 91 1.98 -5.64 -10.01
CA ALA A 91 2.66 -6.80 -10.60
C ALA A 91 2.01 -7.25 -11.92
N GLN A 92 0.69 -7.14 -12.03
CA GLN A 92 -0.05 -7.46 -13.25
C GLN A 92 0.05 -6.36 -14.33
N ASN A 93 0.37 -5.12 -13.94
CA ASN A 93 0.43 -3.95 -14.80
C ASN A 93 1.77 -3.22 -14.66
N PRO A 94 2.90 -3.81 -15.09
CA PRO A 94 4.24 -3.24 -14.85
C PRO A 94 4.50 -1.92 -15.57
N GLN A 95 3.65 -1.57 -16.56
CA GLN A 95 3.72 -0.30 -17.29
C GLN A 95 2.98 0.85 -16.59
N THR A 96 2.29 0.58 -15.47
CA THR A 96 1.61 1.62 -14.69
C THR A 96 2.60 2.64 -14.18
N ARG A 97 2.33 3.92 -14.46
CA ARG A 97 3.10 5.04 -13.90
C ARG A 97 2.68 5.29 -12.46
N LEU A 98 3.65 5.60 -11.62
CA LEU A 98 3.45 5.85 -10.20
C LEU A 98 3.87 7.27 -9.86
N SER A 99 2.97 7.98 -9.18
CA SER A 99 3.26 9.28 -8.58
C SER A 99 3.42 9.12 -7.07
N PHE A 100 4.55 9.56 -6.55
CA PHE A 100 4.86 9.53 -5.12
C PHE A 100 4.71 10.93 -4.52
N ILE A 101 3.88 11.04 -3.49
CA ILE A 101 3.53 12.32 -2.87
C ILE A 101 3.84 12.24 -1.38
N GLN A 102 4.73 13.12 -0.92
CA GLN A 102 4.93 13.36 0.50
C GLN A 102 3.81 14.24 1.05
N THR A 103 3.33 13.91 2.23
CA THR A 103 2.34 14.72 2.93
C THR A 103 2.54 14.66 4.44
N ASP A 104 1.58 15.17 5.21
CA ASP A 104 1.57 15.12 6.67
C ASP A 104 0.48 14.16 7.21
N PRO A 105 0.59 13.72 8.48
CA PRO A 105 -0.34 12.75 9.06
C PRO A 105 -1.82 13.17 9.07
N VAL A 106 -2.11 14.48 9.10
CA VAL A 106 -3.50 14.98 9.10
C VAL A 106 -4.15 14.72 7.74
N LEU A 107 -3.43 14.96 6.64
CA LEU A 107 -3.96 14.65 5.31
C LEU A 107 -4.18 13.14 5.12
N LEU A 108 -3.24 12.30 5.55
CA LEU A 108 -3.41 10.84 5.49
C LEU A 108 -4.65 10.39 6.26
N LYS A 109 -4.83 10.93 7.48
CA LYS A 109 -6.02 10.66 8.28
C LYS A 109 -7.29 11.10 7.56
N SER A 110 -7.29 12.25 6.90
CA SER A 110 -8.45 12.72 6.14
C SER A 110 -8.80 11.78 4.98
N ILE A 111 -7.80 11.25 4.27
CA ILE A 111 -8.02 10.26 3.20
C ILE A 111 -8.60 8.96 3.77
N LEU A 112 -8.11 8.48 4.91
CA LEU A 112 -8.66 7.30 5.60
C LEU A 112 -10.12 7.50 6.03
N VAL A 113 -10.47 8.69 6.54
CA VAL A 113 -11.86 9.00 6.91
C VAL A 113 -12.76 8.94 5.67
N LEU A 114 -12.33 9.52 4.55
CA LEU A 114 -13.06 9.45 3.28
C LEU A 114 -13.26 8.01 2.77
N GLN A 115 -12.29 7.14 3.06
CA GLN A 115 -12.30 5.74 2.65
C GLN A 115 -13.21 4.86 3.51
N GLU A 116 -13.25 5.09 4.83
CA GLU A 116 -13.85 4.17 5.81
C GLU A 116 -15.19 4.65 6.38
N ARG A 117 -15.54 5.92 6.23
CA ARG A 117 -16.70 6.52 6.90
C ARG A 117 -17.75 6.98 5.91
N SER A 118 -18.99 6.91 6.34
CA SER A 118 -20.10 7.60 5.68
C SER A 118 -20.22 9.00 6.24
N PRO A 119 -20.48 10.01 5.40
CA PRO A 119 -20.67 11.37 5.87
C PRO A 119 -21.97 11.49 6.66
N GLU A 120 -21.97 12.24 7.76
CA GLU A 120 -23.18 12.62 8.48
C GLU A 120 -23.98 13.66 7.70
N THR A 121 -23.33 14.42 6.81
CA THR A 121 -23.99 15.35 5.90
C THR A 121 -23.38 15.29 4.51
N GLU A 122 -24.22 15.11 3.49
CA GLU A 122 -23.81 15.07 2.09
C GLU A 122 -24.83 15.79 1.21
N GLY A 123 -24.35 16.51 0.19
CA GLY A 123 -25.19 17.16 -0.80
C GLY A 123 -24.42 18.07 -1.75
N ALA A 124 -25.10 18.58 -2.78
CA ALA A 124 -24.54 19.60 -3.66
C ALA A 124 -24.49 20.96 -2.95
N ALA A 125 -23.48 21.77 -3.24
CA ALA A 125 -23.32 23.11 -2.69
C ALA A 125 -24.53 24.02 -2.96
N GLU A 126 -25.24 23.83 -4.07
CA GLU A 126 -26.49 24.57 -4.39
C GLU A 126 -27.66 24.23 -3.46
N HIS A 127 -27.66 23.02 -2.89
CA HIS A 127 -28.74 22.53 -2.02
C HIS A 127 -28.40 22.66 -0.53
N ILE A 128 -27.12 22.60 -0.18
CA ILE A 128 -26.66 22.81 1.18
C ILE A 128 -26.44 24.32 1.37
N LYS A 129 -27.23 24.96 2.25
CA LYS A 129 -26.90 26.29 2.75
C LYS A 129 -25.60 26.20 3.55
N ILE A 130 -24.49 26.47 2.88
CA ILE A 130 -23.13 26.39 3.43
C ILE A 130 -23.02 27.16 4.75
N GLU A 131 -23.66 28.33 4.83
CA GLU A 131 -23.72 29.16 6.04
C GLU A 131 -24.27 28.38 7.24
N ASN A 132 -25.38 27.64 7.06
CA ASN A 132 -25.99 26.85 8.11
C ASN A 132 -25.12 25.66 8.53
N LEU A 133 -24.43 25.04 7.56
CA LEU A 133 -23.49 23.95 7.83
C LEU A 133 -22.34 24.45 8.72
N VAL A 134 -21.80 25.62 8.39
CA VAL A 134 -20.69 26.25 9.12
C VAL A 134 -21.12 26.67 10.52
N VAL A 135 -22.28 27.31 10.64
CA VAL A 135 -22.87 27.67 11.94
C VAL A 135 -23.04 26.41 12.80
N GLY A 136 -23.61 25.33 12.25
CA GLY A 136 -23.77 24.06 12.98
C GLY A 136 -22.44 23.46 13.46
N LEU A 137 -21.40 23.49 12.62
CA LEU A 137 -20.05 23.02 12.99
C LEU A 137 -19.41 23.91 14.08
N MET A 138 -19.59 25.22 14.00
CA MET A 138 -19.05 26.19 14.95
C MET A 138 -19.76 26.12 16.31
N GLU A 139 -21.10 26.14 16.32
CA GLU A 139 -21.92 26.08 17.53
C GLU A 139 -21.75 24.75 18.27
N GLY A 140 -21.70 23.65 17.53
CA GLY A 140 -21.48 22.32 18.10
C GLY A 140 -20.06 22.09 18.62
N ARG A 141 -19.10 22.98 18.31
CA ARG A 141 -17.66 22.82 18.60
C ARG A 141 -17.13 21.43 18.27
N LYS A 142 -17.61 20.85 17.18
CA LYS A 142 -17.27 19.47 16.82
C LYS A 142 -15.92 19.41 16.11
N ASP A 143 -15.27 18.26 16.25
CA ASP A 143 -14.16 17.88 15.38
C ASP A 143 -14.76 17.28 14.11
N SER A 144 -14.36 17.79 12.95
CA SER A 144 -14.92 17.31 11.69
C SER A 144 -13.92 17.39 10.55
N LEU A 145 -14.16 16.58 9.52
CA LEU A 145 -13.54 16.68 8.22
C LEU A 145 -14.60 17.16 7.25
N VAL A 146 -14.32 18.25 6.56
CA VAL A 146 -15.14 18.70 5.43
C VAL A 146 -14.39 18.39 4.15
N ALA A 147 -15.05 17.68 3.26
CA ALA A 147 -14.53 17.31 1.96
C ALA A 147 -15.40 17.92 0.86
N LEU A 148 -14.71 18.50 -0.10
CA LEU A 148 -15.28 19.18 -1.24
C LEU A 148 -14.79 18.44 -2.48
N ILE A 149 -15.73 17.94 -3.26
CA ILE A 149 -15.46 17.07 -4.39
C ILE A 149 -15.98 17.75 -5.65
N GLN A 150 -15.07 18.01 -6.58
CA GLN A 150 -15.37 18.65 -7.86
C GLN A 150 -14.54 17.95 -8.95
N ASP A 151 -15.21 17.41 -9.97
CA ASP A 151 -14.57 16.70 -11.10
C ASP A 151 -13.55 15.63 -10.67
N GLY A 152 -13.91 14.86 -9.64
CA GLY A 152 -13.04 13.82 -9.09
C GLY A 152 -11.84 14.32 -8.27
N ARG A 153 -11.77 15.62 -7.99
CA ARG A 153 -10.72 16.24 -7.16
C ARG A 153 -11.22 16.57 -5.77
N PHE A 154 -10.31 16.47 -4.80
CA PHE A 154 -10.61 16.72 -3.40
C PHE A 154 -9.97 18.01 -2.91
N SER A 155 -10.78 18.81 -2.21
CA SER A 155 -10.28 19.80 -1.25
C SER A 155 -10.79 19.44 0.13
N LEU A 156 -9.92 19.48 1.13
CA LEU A 156 -10.17 18.94 2.47
C LEU A 156 -9.89 20.00 3.52
N ALA A 157 -10.80 20.18 4.47
CA ALA A 157 -10.62 21.04 5.62
C ALA A 157 -10.80 20.23 6.91
N PHE A 158 -9.77 20.22 7.75
CA PHE A 158 -9.79 19.59 9.06
C PHE A 158 -10.16 20.64 10.12
N VAL A 159 -11.23 20.35 10.84
CA VAL A 159 -11.86 21.23 11.83
C VAL A 159 -11.71 20.59 13.20
N LYS A 160 -11.34 21.40 14.20
CA LYS A 160 -11.30 20.98 15.60
C LYS A 160 -11.91 22.03 16.49
N GLY A 161 -12.82 21.62 17.36
CA GLY A 161 -13.56 22.56 18.20
C GLY A 161 -14.30 23.63 17.39
N GLY A 162 -14.78 23.31 16.19
CA GLY A 162 -15.45 24.24 15.28
C GLY A 162 -14.55 25.21 14.49
N LYS A 163 -13.21 25.13 14.65
CA LYS A 163 -12.24 25.96 13.92
C LYS A 163 -11.48 25.16 12.88
N VAL A 164 -11.30 25.71 11.69
CA VAL A 164 -10.42 25.13 10.66
C VAL A 164 -8.97 25.23 11.14
N ILE A 165 -8.29 24.09 11.26
CA ILE A 165 -6.87 24.06 11.66
C ILE A 165 -5.94 23.78 10.48
N LYS A 166 -6.41 23.01 9.50
CA LYS A 166 -5.68 22.71 8.27
C LYS A 166 -6.64 22.60 7.10
N ALA A 167 -6.20 23.08 5.94
CA ALA A 167 -6.91 22.91 4.69
C ALA A 167 -5.93 22.48 3.59
N TYR A 168 -6.43 21.67 2.65
CA TYR A 168 -5.69 21.07 1.56
C TYR A 168 -6.49 21.24 0.27
N PHE A 169 -5.87 21.75 -0.78
CA PHE A 169 -6.52 21.98 -2.07
C PHE A 169 -5.77 21.27 -3.19
N SER A 170 -6.48 20.83 -4.21
CA SER A 170 -5.92 20.07 -5.34
C SER A 170 -5.03 20.90 -6.29
N ASP A 171 -5.13 22.22 -6.23
CA ASP A 171 -4.47 23.19 -7.12
C ASP A 171 -3.33 23.93 -6.41
N GLN A 172 -2.19 23.26 -6.23
CA GLN A 172 -0.79 23.72 -5.96
C GLN A 172 -0.43 25.01 -5.18
N VAL A 173 -1.34 25.83 -4.67
CA VAL A 173 -0.99 27.22 -4.31
C VAL A 173 -0.87 27.47 -2.80
N VAL A 174 -1.07 26.48 -1.91
CA VAL A 174 -1.05 26.75 -0.46
C VAL A 174 -0.22 25.74 0.33
N GLN A 175 1.01 26.14 0.67
CA GLN A 175 1.72 25.64 1.84
C GLN A 175 0.97 26.11 3.11
N SER A 176 0.47 25.15 3.88
CA SER A 176 0.01 25.27 5.28
C SER A 176 -0.63 26.60 5.67
N SER A 177 -1.96 26.69 5.60
CA SER A 177 -2.71 27.81 6.14
C SER A 177 -2.99 27.65 7.64
N ALA A 178 -1.96 27.77 8.48
CA ALA A 178 -2.19 28.05 9.88
C ALA A 178 -2.97 29.37 10.00
N GLY A 179 -4.21 29.32 10.49
CA GLY A 179 -5.07 30.51 10.67
C GLY A 179 -6.08 30.80 9.56
N MET A 180 -6.41 29.84 8.69
CA MET A 180 -7.51 29.98 7.72
C MET A 180 -8.87 29.97 8.44
N ASP A 181 -9.72 30.96 8.17
CA ASP A 181 -11.12 30.95 8.60
C ASP A 181 -12.03 30.35 7.53
N TRP A 182 -13.24 29.97 7.90
CA TRP A 182 -14.29 29.46 7.02
C TRP A 182 -14.54 30.39 5.83
N ILE A 183 -14.53 31.71 6.05
CA ILE A 183 -14.73 32.71 4.99
C ILE A 183 -13.64 32.59 3.91
N ASP A 184 -12.37 32.40 4.30
CA ASP A 184 -11.25 32.28 3.36
C ASP A 184 -11.31 30.96 2.59
N LEU A 185 -11.75 29.89 3.26
CA LEU A 185 -12.02 28.60 2.63
C LEU A 185 -13.11 28.74 1.57
N PHE A 186 -14.25 29.37 1.88
CA PHE A 186 -15.36 29.54 0.91
C PHE A 186 -15.04 30.47 -0.23
N LYS A 187 -14.40 31.60 0.02
CA LYS A 187 -13.95 32.49 -1.07
C LYS A 187 -13.09 31.75 -2.08
N ARG A 188 -12.20 30.85 -1.62
CA ARG A 188 -11.38 30.02 -2.51
C ARG A 188 -12.20 29.00 -3.28
N ILE A 189 -13.15 28.35 -2.63
CA ILE A 189 -14.06 27.41 -3.29
C ILE A 189 -14.85 28.13 -4.39
N GLU A 190 -15.40 29.31 -4.09
CA GLU A 190 -16.16 30.14 -5.02
C GLU A 190 -15.30 30.60 -6.22
N ILE A 191 -14.05 31.01 -5.98
CA ILE A 191 -13.09 31.33 -7.04
C ILE A 191 -12.85 30.09 -7.93
N SER A 192 -12.75 28.90 -7.35
CA SER A 192 -12.57 27.64 -8.09
C SER A 192 -13.85 27.11 -8.75
N GLN A 193 -15.03 27.59 -8.34
CA GLN A 193 -16.34 27.29 -8.94
C GLN A 193 -16.61 28.02 -10.27
N MET A 194 -15.71 28.89 -10.74
CA MET A 194 -15.86 29.70 -11.97
C MET A 194 -15.86 28.90 -13.30
N LYS A 195 -16.24 27.62 -13.30
CA LYS A 195 -16.35 26.75 -14.50
C LYS A 195 -17.58 25.83 -14.53
N GLY A 196 -18.67 26.17 -13.84
CA GLY A 196 -19.99 25.55 -14.08
C GLY A 196 -20.16 24.09 -13.64
N ASN A 197 -19.27 23.56 -12.79
CA ASN A 197 -19.34 22.19 -12.28
C ASN A 197 -19.89 22.14 -10.85
N THR A 198 -20.76 21.17 -10.58
CA THR A 198 -21.41 20.99 -9.28
C THR A 198 -20.41 20.52 -8.22
N ILE A 199 -20.31 21.25 -7.11
CA ILE A 199 -19.49 20.83 -5.95
C ILE A 199 -20.32 19.96 -5.02
N ARG A 200 -19.82 18.77 -4.72
CA ARG A 200 -20.34 17.91 -3.64
C ARG A 200 -19.63 18.22 -2.33
N ILE A 201 -20.40 18.48 -1.28
CA ILE A 201 -19.91 18.70 0.08
C ILE A 201 -20.23 17.46 0.89
N ARG A 202 -19.23 16.92 1.59
CA ARG A 202 -19.35 15.82 2.54
C ARG A 202 -18.75 16.25 3.87
N VAL A 203 -19.47 16.07 4.96
CA VAL A 203 -19.00 16.35 6.32
C VAL A 203 -18.97 15.07 7.12
N PHE A 204 -17.83 14.85 7.77
CA PHE A 204 -17.55 13.70 8.62
C PHE A 204 -17.28 14.19 10.04
N GLU A 205 -18.05 13.74 11.03
CA GLU A 205 -17.85 14.02 12.45
C GLU A 205 -17.16 12.84 13.16
N ASN A 206 -17.40 11.61 12.71
CA ASN A 206 -16.66 10.45 13.17
C ASN A 206 -15.30 10.31 12.45
N LEU A 207 -14.24 10.79 13.10
CA LEU A 207 -12.87 10.78 12.57
C LEU A 207 -12.03 9.59 13.02
N ARG A 208 -12.64 8.51 13.53
CA ARG A 208 -11.91 7.29 13.90
C ARG A 208 -11.58 6.50 12.64
N THR A 209 -10.39 5.92 12.55
CA THR A 209 -9.95 5.11 11.40
C THR A 209 -9.08 3.95 11.88
N THR A 210 -8.92 2.94 11.03
CA THR A 210 -8.09 1.76 11.28
C THR A 210 -7.17 1.49 10.09
N PRO A 211 -6.02 0.82 10.25
CA PRO A 211 -5.24 0.39 9.10
C PRO A 211 -6.02 -0.63 8.25
N ALA A 212 -5.53 -0.91 7.04
CA ALA A 212 -6.07 -1.99 6.23
C ALA A 212 -5.95 -3.35 6.96
N ALA A 213 -6.85 -4.28 6.63
CA ALA A 213 -6.92 -5.58 7.29
C ALA A 213 -5.64 -6.43 7.15
N ASP A 214 -4.83 -6.16 6.13
CA ASP A 214 -3.55 -6.80 5.83
C ASP A 214 -2.33 -5.91 6.16
N TYR A 215 -2.52 -4.91 7.01
CA TYR A 215 -1.44 -4.13 7.62
C TYR A 215 -0.61 -4.98 8.59
N LEU A 216 0.70 -4.78 8.57
CA LEU A 216 1.63 -5.46 9.45
C LEU A 216 2.13 -4.52 10.56
N GLU A 217 1.75 -4.82 11.80
CA GLU A 217 2.22 -4.10 12.98
C GLU A 217 3.72 -4.31 13.27
N GLY A 218 4.31 -3.39 14.04
CA GLY A 218 5.70 -3.50 14.48
C GLY A 218 6.71 -3.22 13.36
N LYS A 219 7.85 -3.91 13.33
CA LYS A 219 8.88 -3.80 12.27
C LYS A 219 8.86 -5.08 11.42
N PRO A 220 7.90 -5.22 10.50
CA PRO A 220 7.80 -6.43 9.69
C PRO A 220 9.06 -6.61 8.83
N ALA A 221 9.52 -7.85 8.74
CA ALA A 221 10.52 -8.25 7.76
C ALA A 221 9.79 -8.64 6.46
N TYR A 222 9.79 -7.74 5.48
CA TYR A 222 9.27 -8.04 4.14
C TYR A 222 10.26 -8.98 3.43
N GLN A 223 10.06 -10.29 3.57
CA GLN A 223 10.96 -11.30 3.03
C GLN A 223 11.10 -11.17 1.50
N GLY A 224 12.27 -10.71 1.05
CA GLY A 224 12.57 -10.48 -0.36
C GLY A 224 11.86 -9.26 -0.96
N GLY A 225 11.50 -8.28 -0.13
CA GLY A 225 10.96 -6.98 -0.55
C GLY A 225 9.44 -6.87 -0.40
N ILE A 226 8.92 -5.64 -0.32
CA ILE A 226 7.47 -5.37 -0.18
C ILE A 226 6.68 -6.00 -1.32
N LEU A 227 7.11 -5.77 -2.56
CA LEU A 227 6.39 -6.26 -3.74
C LEU A 227 6.26 -7.77 -3.70
N LYS A 228 7.36 -8.49 -3.40
CA LYS A 228 7.34 -9.95 -3.26
C LYS A 228 6.48 -10.40 -2.09
N HIS A 229 6.53 -9.71 -0.95
CA HIS A 229 5.73 -10.05 0.21
C HIS A 229 4.23 -10.01 -0.08
N TYR A 230 3.76 -8.97 -0.75
CA TYR A 230 2.33 -8.80 -1.05
C TYR A 230 1.89 -9.53 -2.32
N THR A 231 2.79 -9.88 -3.24
CA THR A 231 2.44 -10.61 -4.47
C THR A 231 2.65 -12.11 -4.38
N ARG A 232 3.37 -12.61 -3.36
CA ARG A 232 3.48 -14.06 -3.15
C ARG A 232 2.08 -14.68 -3.09
N PRO A 233 1.86 -15.85 -3.68
CA PRO A 233 0.55 -16.46 -3.64
C PRO A 233 0.22 -16.78 -2.18
N MET A 234 -1.06 -16.80 -1.82
CA MET A 234 -1.52 -17.07 -0.46
C MET A 234 -1.92 -18.54 -0.32
N PRO A 235 -1.77 -19.15 0.86
CA PRO A 235 -2.33 -20.46 1.12
C PRO A 235 -3.82 -20.50 0.87
N GLU A 236 -4.29 -21.63 0.35
CA GLU A 236 -5.70 -21.96 0.29
C GLU A 236 -6.01 -23.06 1.31
N ILE A 237 -7.18 -22.96 1.92
CA ILE A 237 -7.79 -24.03 2.69
C ILE A 237 -8.83 -24.69 1.78
N ILE A 238 -8.62 -25.97 1.50
CA ILE A 238 -9.61 -26.81 0.83
C ILE A 238 -10.39 -27.56 1.90
N ILE A 239 -11.67 -27.26 2.03
CA ILE A 239 -12.58 -28.01 2.91
C ILE A 239 -12.98 -29.28 2.18
N ARG A 240 -12.76 -30.43 2.82
CA ARG A 240 -13.12 -31.74 2.28
C ARG A 240 -14.17 -32.43 3.13
N ASP A 241 -15.00 -33.21 2.45
CA ASP A 241 -15.85 -34.24 3.03
C ASP A 241 -15.45 -35.57 2.37
N GLN A 242 -14.86 -36.47 3.16
CA GLN A 242 -14.21 -37.69 2.69
C GLN A 242 -13.20 -37.40 1.56
N THR A 243 -13.57 -37.66 0.31
CA THR A 243 -12.76 -37.42 -0.90
C THR A 243 -13.20 -36.19 -1.70
N ARG A 244 -14.40 -35.64 -1.42
CA ARG A 244 -15.00 -34.54 -2.18
C ARG A 244 -14.53 -33.19 -1.65
N THR A 245 -14.12 -32.31 -2.56
CA THR A 245 -13.89 -30.89 -2.25
C THR A 245 -15.23 -30.16 -2.11
N LEU A 246 -15.47 -29.57 -0.93
CA LEU A 246 -16.68 -28.78 -0.66
C LEU A 246 -16.47 -27.30 -0.98
N LYS A 247 -15.32 -26.74 -0.58
CA LYS A 247 -15.05 -25.30 -0.72
C LYS A 247 -13.53 -25.07 -0.78
N ARG A 248 -13.11 -24.05 -1.52
CA ARG A 248 -11.77 -23.47 -1.44
C ARG A 248 -11.87 -22.08 -0.84
N VAL A 249 -10.98 -21.76 0.10
CA VAL A 249 -10.94 -20.47 0.78
C VAL A 249 -9.51 -19.97 0.81
N SER A 250 -9.23 -18.82 0.21
CA SER A 250 -7.91 -18.20 0.27
C SER A 250 -7.68 -17.58 1.65
N VAL A 251 -6.50 -17.77 2.20
CA VAL A 251 -6.07 -17.15 3.45
C VAL A 251 -5.51 -15.77 3.13
N THR A 252 -6.34 -14.74 3.24
CA THR A 252 -6.03 -13.39 2.73
C THR A 252 -5.28 -12.50 3.73
N SER A 253 -5.38 -12.80 5.03
CA SER A 253 -4.74 -12.05 6.12
C SER A 253 -4.37 -12.98 7.28
N TYR A 254 -3.60 -12.47 8.24
CA TYR A 254 -3.26 -13.17 9.47
C TYR A 254 -3.49 -12.26 10.69
N PRO A 255 -3.98 -12.78 11.82
CA PRO A 255 -4.38 -14.17 12.04
C PRO A 255 -5.69 -14.50 11.31
N PHE A 256 -5.75 -15.65 10.65
CA PHE A 256 -6.96 -16.15 9.99
C PHE A 256 -7.67 -17.12 10.93
N VAL A 257 -8.82 -16.71 11.45
CA VAL A 257 -9.56 -17.41 12.50
C VAL A 257 -10.54 -18.42 11.87
N ILE A 258 -10.48 -19.65 12.38
CA ILE A 258 -11.36 -20.75 12.00
C ILE A 258 -12.21 -21.10 13.22
N GLY A 259 -13.53 -21.18 13.03
CA GLY A 259 -14.43 -21.48 14.14
C GLY A 259 -15.91 -21.54 13.77
N ARG A 260 -16.74 -21.87 14.75
CA ARG A 260 -18.21 -21.89 14.62
C ARG A 260 -18.85 -20.53 14.84
N ASP A 261 -18.09 -19.51 15.24
CA ASP A 261 -18.63 -18.15 15.26
C ASP A 261 -18.80 -17.64 13.81
N PRO A 262 -19.99 -17.15 13.40
CA PRO A 262 -20.20 -16.54 12.09
C PRO A 262 -19.23 -15.37 11.78
N GLY A 263 -18.64 -14.75 12.81
CA GLY A 263 -17.60 -13.73 12.66
C GLY A 263 -16.18 -14.26 12.41
N SER A 264 -15.99 -15.58 12.24
CA SER A 264 -14.69 -16.17 11.89
C SER A 264 -14.40 -16.06 10.40
N ASP A 265 -13.14 -15.89 10.01
CA ASP A 265 -12.73 -15.83 8.59
C ASP A 265 -13.10 -17.11 7.83
N LEU A 266 -12.99 -18.26 8.50
CA LEU A 266 -13.62 -19.50 8.07
C LEU A 266 -14.65 -19.97 9.10
N PHE A 267 -15.92 -19.71 8.78
CA PHE A 267 -17.06 -20.23 9.52
C PHE A 267 -17.32 -21.71 9.20
N LEU A 268 -17.33 -22.54 10.26
CA LEU A 268 -17.66 -23.96 10.22
C LEU A 268 -18.87 -24.22 11.12
N ASN A 269 -20.02 -24.56 10.54
CA ASN A 269 -21.25 -24.82 11.29
C ASN A 269 -21.28 -26.23 11.89
N ASP A 270 -20.44 -26.47 12.90
CA ASP A 270 -20.28 -27.79 13.52
C ASP A 270 -20.21 -27.69 15.06
N PRO A 271 -21.13 -28.33 15.81
CA PRO A 271 -21.12 -28.34 17.28
C PRO A 271 -19.78 -28.79 17.90
N GLY A 272 -19.02 -29.66 17.23
CA GLY A 272 -17.68 -30.10 17.63
C GLY A 272 -16.58 -29.05 17.41
N VAL A 273 -16.91 -27.91 16.79
CA VAL A 273 -16.01 -26.77 16.58
C VAL A 273 -16.34 -25.66 17.58
N SER A 274 -15.32 -25.17 18.28
CA SER A 274 -15.42 -24.04 19.21
C SER A 274 -15.69 -22.73 18.46
N ARG A 275 -16.24 -21.71 19.14
CA ARG A 275 -16.55 -20.40 18.53
C ARG A 275 -15.35 -19.79 17.82
N LYS A 276 -14.21 -19.72 18.49
CA LYS A 276 -12.88 -19.47 17.91
C LYS A 276 -12.05 -20.70 18.20
N HIS A 277 -11.85 -21.58 17.23
CA HIS A 277 -11.26 -22.89 17.44
C HIS A 277 -9.75 -22.85 17.23
N ALA A 278 -9.34 -22.33 16.08
CA ALA A 278 -7.94 -22.25 15.70
C ALA A 278 -7.67 -20.96 14.93
N SER A 279 -6.42 -20.54 14.93
CA SER A 279 -5.95 -19.44 14.08
C SER A 279 -4.80 -19.91 13.22
N LEU A 280 -4.83 -19.59 11.93
CA LEU A 280 -3.62 -19.61 11.12
C LEU A 280 -2.86 -18.31 11.34
N GLY A 281 -1.55 -18.42 11.46
CA GLY A 281 -0.64 -17.30 11.50
C GLY A 281 0.59 -17.59 10.67
N GLU A 282 1.31 -16.55 10.28
CA GLU A 282 2.53 -16.71 9.52
C GLU A 282 3.72 -16.16 10.29
N LYS A 283 4.82 -16.92 10.28
CA LYS A 283 6.07 -16.48 10.86
C LYS A 283 7.23 -16.95 9.99
N ASP A 284 8.09 -16.02 9.59
CA ASP A 284 9.28 -16.27 8.79
C ASP A 284 8.98 -17.03 7.47
N GLY A 285 7.85 -16.74 6.81
CA GLY A 285 7.45 -17.40 5.55
C GLY A 285 6.83 -18.79 5.75
N LYS A 286 6.68 -19.24 7.01
CA LYS A 286 6.05 -20.51 7.35
C LYS A 286 4.67 -20.28 7.93
N LEU A 287 3.70 -21.05 7.43
CA LEU A 287 2.34 -21.06 7.93
C LEU A 287 2.28 -21.92 9.21
N PHE A 288 1.57 -21.44 10.23
CA PHE A 288 1.32 -22.17 11.46
C PHE A 288 -0.18 -22.20 11.74
N ILE A 289 -0.68 -23.34 12.23
CA ILE A 289 -1.96 -23.40 12.93
C ILE A 289 -1.72 -23.38 14.44
N THR A 290 -2.52 -22.63 15.17
CA THR A 290 -2.50 -22.55 16.63
C THR A 290 -3.90 -22.78 17.18
N ASP A 291 -4.04 -23.68 18.16
CA ASP A 291 -5.28 -23.91 18.90
C ASP A 291 -5.57 -22.70 19.81
N MET A 292 -6.81 -22.20 19.78
CA MET A 292 -7.24 -21.03 20.54
C MET A 292 -7.90 -21.40 21.88
N GLY A 293 -7.58 -22.58 22.42
CA GLY A 293 -8.22 -23.11 23.63
C GLY A 293 -9.54 -23.81 23.32
N SER A 294 -9.58 -24.53 22.20
CA SER A 294 -10.76 -25.31 21.80
C SER A 294 -11.02 -26.50 22.74
N LEU A 295 -12.29 -26.91 22.82
CA LEU A 295 -12.69 -28.05 23.67
C LEU A 295 -12.16 -29.39 23.14
N ASN A 296 -12.19 -29.58 21.82
CA ASN A 296 -11.86 -30.84 21.17
C ASN A 296 -10.42 -30.89 20.63
N GLY A 297 -9.68 -29.78 20.70
CA GLY A 297 -8.32 -29.66 20.17
C GLY A 297 -8.25 -29.68 18.64
N ILE A 298 -7.05 -29.45 18.12
CA ILE A 298 -6.74 -29.55 16.70
C ILE A 298 -5.95 -30.84 16.44
N LEU A 299 -6.31 -31.58 15.39
CA LEU A 299 -5.48 -32.66 14.88
C LEU A 299 -4.84 -32.24 13.56
N VAL A 300 -3.54 -32.45 13.41
CA VAL A 300 -2.83 -32.30 12.14
C VAL A 300 -2.22 -33.63 11.77
N ASN A 301 -2.55 -34.15 10.59
CA ASN A 301 -2.14 -35.49 10.12
C ASN A 301 -2.36 -36.56 11.21
N ASP A 302 -3.57 -36.58 11.77
CA ASP A 302 -4.03 -37.51 12.81
C ASP A 302 -3.30 -37.40 14.17
N GLN A 303 -2.59 -36.30 14.42
CA GLN A 303 -1.92 -36.04 15.70
C GLN A 303 -2.42 -34.77 16.36
N PHE A 304 -2.77 -34.87 17.65
CA PHE A 304 -3.15 -33.70 18.45
C PHE A 304 -1.99 -32.74 18.62
N THR A 305 -2.25 -31.47 18.40
CA THR A 305 -1.25 -30.41 18.55
C THR A 305 -1.88 -29.16 19.14
N ARG A 306 -1.06 -28.32 19.76
CA ARG A 306 -1.46 -26.95 20.14
C ARG A 306 -0.97 -25.92 19.14
N ARG A 307 0.13 -26.22 18.45
CA ARG A 307 0.73 -25.37 17.43
C ARG A 307 1.55 -26.23 16.48
N PHE A 308 1.35 -26.05 15.18
CA PHE A 308 2.01 -26.86 14.15
C PHE A 308 2.44 -26.01 12.95
N ALA A 309 3.64 -26.27 12.42
CA ALA A 309 4.14 -25.64 11.21
C ALA A 309 3.64 -26.40 9.98
N LEU A 310 2.69 -25.83 9.26
CA LEU A 310 2.00 -26.47 8.15
C LEU A 310 2.87 -26.55 6.89
N GLN A 311 2.73 -27.66 6.18
CA GLN A 311 3.29 -27.93 4.86
C GLN A 311 2.18 -28.08 3.82
N ASP A 312 2.57 -28.05 2.54
CA ASP A 312 1.62 -28.27 1.45
C ASP A 312 1.00 -29.67 1.55
N GLY A 313 -0.32 -29.73 1.43
CA GLY A 313 -1.09 -30.97 1.50
C GLY A 313 -1.44 -31.45 2.90
N ASP A 314 -0.97 -30.79 3.97
CA ASP A 314 -1.29 -31.19 5.35
C ASP A 314 -2.80 -31.20 5.61
N ARG A 315 -3.24 -32.19 6.39
CA ARG A 315 -4.64 -32.39 6.77
C ARG A 315 -4.88 -31.95 8.21
N ILE A 316 -5.86 -31.09 8.40
CA ILE A 316 -6.26 -30.54 9.70
C ILE A 316 -7.68 -31.00 9.99
N THR A 317 -7.89 -31.68 11.11
CA THR A 317 -9.23 -32.10 11.54
C THR A 317 -9.71 -31.21 12.68
N LEU A 318 -10.89 -30.60 12.51
CA LEU A 318 -11.58 -29.77 13.50
C LEU A 318 -13.04 -30.24 13.60
N GLY A 319 -13.44 -30.82 14.74
CA GLY A 319 -14.75 -31.45 14.85
C GLY A 319 -14.90 -32.58 13.81
N SER A 320 -15.93 -32.49 12.97
CA SER A 320 -16.19 -33.40 11.85
C SER A 320 -15.55 -32.96 10.52
N HIS A 321 -14.95 -31.78 10.46
CA HIS A 321 -14.37 -31.22 9.24
C HIS A 321 -12.92 -31.65 9.04
N ILE A 322 -12.59 -32.06 7.81
CA ILE A 322 -11.20 -32.25 7.35
C ILE A 322 -10.86 -31.10 6.40
N LEU A 323 -9.87 -30.32 6.77
CA LEU A 323 -9.31 -29.24 5.98
C LEU A 323 -7.98 -29.70 5.40
N GLN A 324 -7.75 -29.46 4.11
CA GLN A 324 -6.44 -29.66 3.49
C GLN A 324 -5.83 -28.30 3.19
N ILE A 325 -4.61 -28.08 3.65
CA ILE A 325 -3.83 -26.89 3.30
C ILE A 325 -3.22 -27.08 1.93
N VAL A 326 -3.44 -26.11 1.05
CA VAL A 326 -2.68 -25.96 -0.18
C VAL A 326 -1.82 -24.73 0.00
N LEU A 327 -0.53 -24.95 0.17
CA LEU A 327 0.41 -23.85 0.19
C LEU A 327 0.59 -23.34 -1.24
N PRO A 328 0.77 -22.03 -1.39
CA PRO A 328 1.08 -21.45 -2.67
C PRO A 328 2.44 -21.98 -3.10
N ARG A 329 2.53 -22.64 -4.26
CA ARG A 329 3.84 -22.95 -4.84
C ARG A 329 4.59 -21.64 -4.98
N SER A 330 5.82 -21.59 -4.49
CA SER A 330 6.64 -20.39 -4.61
C SER A 330 6.72 -20.02 -6.10
N PRO A 331 6.46 -18.76 -6.50
CA PRO A 331 6.76 -18.33 -7.86
C PRO A 331 8.24 -18.54 -8.20
N ALA A 332 9.15 -18.74 -7.24
CA ALA A 332 10.52 -19.13 -7.55
C ALA A 332 10.62 -20.50 -8.25
N GLU A 333 9.63 -21.39 -8.08
CA GLU A 333 9.52 -22.64 -8.83
C GLU A 333 8.81 -22.43 -10.18
N ASP A 334 7.76 -21.59 -10.25
CA ASP A 334 7.02 -21.33 -11.49
C ASP A 334 7.66 -20.29 -12.43
N ILE A 335 8.56 -19.42 -11.94
CA ILE A 335 9.34 -18.49 -12.79
C ILE A 335 10.29 -19.28 -13.70
N SER A 336 10.65 -20.51 -13.33
CA SER A 336 11.40 -21.41 -14.21
C SER A 336 10.61 -21.84 -15.46
N LEU A 337 9.27 -21.77 -15.42
CA LEU A 337 8.37 -22.17 -16.52
C LEU A 337 8.04 -21.02 -17.48
N PHE A 338 8.24 -19.76 -17.07
CA PHE A 338 8.13 -18.59 -17.97
C PHE A 338 9.48 -18.16 -18.55
N SER A 339 10.57 -18.86 -18.23
CA SER A 339 11.94 -18.54 -18.66
C SER A 339 12.37 -19.23 -19.97
N SER A 340 11.49 -19.88 -20.73
CA SER A 340 11.92 -20.59 -21.93
C SER A 340 10.96 -20.48 -23.11
N ALA A 341 10.95 -19.31 -23.74
CA ALA A 341 10.83 -19.11 -25.20
C ALA A 341 10.93 -17.59 -25.44
N SER A 342 11.97 -17.01 -26.01
CA SER A 342 12.98 -17.52 -26.93
C SER A 342 14.21 -16.60 -26.93
N GLY A 343 15.41 -17.19 -26.83
CA GLY A 343 16.67 -16.51 -27.18
C GLY A 343 17.78 -16.66 -26.14
N ASP A 344 18.45 -17.80 -26.16
CA ASP A 344 19.69 -18.09 -25.43
C ASP A 344 20.73 -16.95 -25.53
N ALA A 345 21.13 -16.43 -24.37
CA ALA A 345 22.52 -16.08 -24.09
C ALA A 345 22.77 -16.20 -22.59
N THR A 346 23.14 -17.41 -22.18
CA THR A 346 23.76 -17.77 -20.90
C THR A 346 24.80 -16.73 -20.47
N MET A 347 24.61 -16.02 -19.35
CA MET A 347 25.74 -15.54 -18.52
C MET A 347 25.32 -15.40 -17.06
N ALA A 348 25.79 -16.35 -16.27
CA ALA A 348 26.08 -16.15 -14.86
C ALA A 348 26.85 -14.83 -14.66
N MET A 349 26.44 -14.01 -13.70
CA MET A 349 27.16 -12.78 -13.35
C MET A 349 28.57 -13.14 -12.85
N ASP A 350 29.54 -12.95 -13.74
CA ASP A 350 30.95 -13.19 -13.50
C ASP A 350 31.44 -12.25 -12.37
N ARG A 351 31.89 -12.85 -11.27
CA ARG A 351 32.50 -12.13 -10.13
C ARG A 351 33.82 -11.42 -10.51
N ASN A 352 34.28 -11.57 -11.76
CA ASN A 352 35.44 -10.90 -12.34
C ASN A 352 35.12 -9.77 -13.35
N ALA A 353 33.86 -9.31 -13.45
CA ALA A 353 33.48 -8.22 -14.35
C ALA A 353 34.39 -6.98 -14.19
N ARG A 354 34.98 -6.49 -15.30
CA ARG A 354 35.87 -5.31 -15.31
C ARG A 354 35.11 -4.07 -15.76
N ILE A 355 34.94 -3.12 -14.84
CA ILE A 355 34.30 -1.83 -15.06
C ILE A 355 35.32 -0.88 -15.71
N LYS A 356 34.96 -0.31 -16.86
CA LYS A 356 35.76 0.72 -17.53
C LYS A 356 35.64 2.03 -16.78
N ILE A 357 36.76 2.71 -16.56
CA ILE A 357 36.82 4.00 -15.86
C ILE A 357 37.67 4.95 -16.68
N THR A 358 37.21 6.20 -16.81
CA THR A 358 37.92 7.26 -17.51
C THR A 358 38.38 8.31 -16.51
N CYS A 359 39.64 8.74 -16.61
CA CYS A 359 40.13 9.85 -15.80
C CYS A 359 39.42 11.15 -16.21
N PRO A 360 38.78 11.86 -15.27
CA PRO A 360 38.00 13.06 -15.60
C PRO A 360 38.87 14.25 -16.04
N GLU A 361 40.17 14.22 -15.74
CA GLU A 361 41.07 15.35 -16.02
C GLU A 361 41.81 15.22 -17.36
N CYS A 362 42.27 14.01 -17.72
CA CYS A 362 43.05 13.81 -18.96
C CYS A 362 42.43 12.79 -19.93
N GLY A 363 41.20 12.32 -19.65
CA GLY A 363 40.42 11.43 -20.53
C GLY A 363 41.00 10.03 -20.71
N THR A 364 42.02 9.64 -19.94
CA THR A 364 42.66 8.32 -20.11
C THR A 364 41.78 7.20 -19.56
N ALA A 365 41.47 6.23 -20.41
CA ALA A 365 40.64 5.08 -20.07
C ALA A 365 41.46 3.94 -19.44
N GLY A 366 40.85 3.25 -18.47
CA GLY A 366 41.37 2.04 -17.84
C GLY A 366 40.22 1.10 -17.43
N ALA A 367 40.53 -0.03 -16.79
CA ALA A 367 39.54 -0.99 -16.34
C ALA A 367 39.88 -1.55 -14.94
N VAL A 368 38.86 -1.78 -14.11
CA VAL A 368 39.02 -2.30 -12.74
C VAL A 368 37.98 -3.37 -12.43
N GLU A 369 38.33 -4.36 -11.62
CA GLU A 369 37.40 -5.43 -11.23
C GLU A 369 36.29 -4.90 -10.30
N ALA A 370 35.04 -5.22 -10.64
CA ALA A 370 33.83 -4.79 -9.94
C ALA A 370 33.83 -5.21 -8.47
N SER A 371 34.38 -6.39 -8.15
CA SER A 371 34.50 -6.92 -6.78
C SER A 371 35.32 -6.01 -5.85
N LYS A 372 36.25 -5.21 -6.38
CA LYS A 372 37.01 -4.23 -5.59
C LYS A 372 36.16 -3.01 -5.23
N ILE A 373 35.30 -2.54 -6.14
CA ILE A 373 34.41 -1.38 -5.93
C ILE A 373 33.36 -1.70 -4.87
N TYR A 374 32.73 -2.86 -4.94
CA TYR A 374 31.65 -3.24 -4.00
C TYR A 374 32.13 -3.55 -2.58
N ARG A 375 33.41 -3.89 -2.37
CA ARG A 375 33.94 -4.29 -1.04
C ARG A 375 34.40 -3.13 -0.15
N LYS A 376 34.58 -1.89 -0.65
CA LYS A 376 35.09 -0.77 0.16
C LYS A 376 34.31 0.52 -0.07
N LYS A 377 33.78 1.12 1.02
CA LYS A 377 32.95 2.34 1.00
C LYS A 377 33.61 3.61 0.41
N ARG A 378 34.94 3.64 0.19
CA ARG A 378 35.64 4.75 -0.50
C ARG A 378 36.89 4.24 -1.23
N ILE A 379 36.86 4.18 -2.55
CA ILE A 379 38.02 3.87 -3.40
C ILE A 379 38.39 5.10 -4.22
N ARG A 380 39.70 5.42 -4.28
CA ARG A 380 40.26 6.43 -5.19
C ARG A 380 41.24 5.76 -6.13
N PHE A 381 41.06 5.97 -7.42
CA PHE A 381 41.95 5.51 -8.48
C PHE A 381 42.99 6.58 -8.79
N ARG A 382 44.23 6.17 -9.03
CA ARG A 382 45.30 7.07 -9.50
C ARG A 382 45.49 6.88 -10.99
N CYS A 383 45.34 7.94 -11.77
CA CYS A 383 45.58 7.88 -13.22
C CYS A 383 47.07 7.62 -13.49
N PRO A 384 47.45 6.64 -14.33
CA PRO A 384 48.84 6.39 -14.66
C PRO A 384 49.44 7.47 -15.58
N LYS A 385 48.59 8.25 -16.29
CA LYS A 385 49.05 9.27 -17.24
C LYS A 385 49.27 10.64 -16.60
N CYS A 386 48.27 11.19 -15.89
CA CYS A 386 48.38 12.51 -15.24
C CYS A 386 48.66 12.43 -13.73
N GLY A 387 48.67 11.23 -13.15
CA GLY A 387 48.93 11.04 -11.71
C GLY A 387 47.77 11.40 -10.78
N GLN A 388 46.67 11.95 -11.32
CA GLN A 388 45.54 12.45 -10.54
C GLN A 388 44.80 11.33 -9.79
N LYS A 389 44.38 11.60 -8.55
CA LYS A 389 43.55 10.68 -7.75
C LYS A 389 42.08 11.09 -7.80
N PHE A 390 41.21 10.21 -8.28
CA PHE A 390 39.78 10.48 -8.43
C PHE A 390 38.91 9.30 -7.97
N ALA A 391 37.66 9.56 -7.61
CA ALA A 391 36.67 8.52 -7.32
C ALA A 391 35.93 8.15 -8.62
N PRO A 392 35.47 6.89 -8.77
CA PRO A 392 34.60 6.54 -9.90
C PRO A 392 33.31 7.36 -9.80
N THR A 393 32.98 8.12 -10.84
CA THR A 393 31.75 8.91 -10.93
C THR A 393 30.79 8.23 -11.90
N GLY A 394 29.57 7.92 -11.45
CA GLY A 394 28.52 7.30 -12.28
C GLY A 394 28.46 5.77 -12.22
N ILE A 395 28.62 5.18 -11.02
CA ILE A 395 28.29 3.77 -10.73
C ILE A 395 27.13 3.75 -9.76
#